data_AF-A0A3N7FVZ8-F1
#
_entry.id   AF-A0A3N7FVZ8-F1
#
_cell.length_a   1.000
_cell.length_b   1.000
_cell.length_c   1.000
_cell.angle_alpha   90.00
_cell.angle_beta   90.00
_cell.angle_gamma   90.00
#
_symmetry.space_group_name_H-M   'P 1'
#
loop_
_entity.id
_entity.type
_entity.pdbx_description
1 polymer ?
#
loop_
_entity_poly.entity_id
_entity_poly.type
_entity_poly.pdbx_seq_one_letter_code
_entity_poly.pdbx_strand_id
1 'polypeptide(L)'
;MDCFMLLLLMATLQAVTILTSGAVREASVLGYYITPLFSYYSYHGPVFRVMLRVNRGKLLENRHYGFITYCNNCGNSQEFSWAELGQISCSCSGSHGSRSLVISGPLWTGPLHSAAYISKMINLAEEWGWIGNGAETDLEKLLKQMLDESDPRLKSGYIKMDEVASRAKINSPPLRTMMSAMQKEGYATSRSHIASNAIKTDCPMSVCIRISKELQGVDSFSV
;
A
#
# COMPACT_ATOMS: atom_id res chain seq x y z
N MET A 1 1.54 -25.65 -6.23
CA MET A 1 0.33 -24.81 -6.40
C MET A 1 0.34 -23.58 -5.49
N ASP A 2 1.35 -23.45 -4.63
CA ASP A 2 1.39 -22.45 -3.55
C ASP A 2 1.87 -21.06 -3.97
N CYS A 3 2.53 -20.93 -5.13
CA CYS A 3 2.96 -19.63 -5.66
C CYS A 3 1.80 -18.83 -6.30
N PHE A 4 0.79 -19.52 -6.83
CA PHE A 4 -0.37 -18.90 -7.49
C PHE A 4 -1.36 -18.30 -6.47
N MET A 5 -1.42 -18.87 -5.27
CA MET A 5 -2.35 -18.44 -4.23
C MET A 5 -1.84 -17.22 -3.43
N LEU A 6 -0.51 -17.02 -3.35
CA LEU A 6 0.07 -15.80 -2.78
C LEU A 6 -0.10 -14.57 -3.68
N LEU A 7 -0.12 -14.75 -5.00
CA LEU A 7 -0.43 -13.67 -5.95
C LEU A 7 -1.86 -13.12 -5.77
N LEU A 8 -2.81 -13.96 -5.35
CA LEU A 8 -4.22 -13.57 -5.15
C LEU A 8 -4.44 -12.66 -3.93
N LEU A 9 -3.57 -12.70 -2.92
CA LEU A 9 -3.75 -11.89 -1.70
C LEU A 9 -3.20 -10.46 -1.84
N MET A 10 -2.37 -10.18 -2.86
CA MET A 10 -1.89 -8.83 -3.22
C MET A 10 -2.46 -8.30 -4.56
N ALA A 11 -3.26 -9.11 -5.26
CA ALA A 11 -3.73 -8.85 -6.63
C ALA A 11 -4.50 -7.53 -6.81
N THR A 12 -5.26 -7.07 -5.81
CA THR A 12 -6.17 -5.93 -5.97
C THR A 12 -5.44 -4.58 -6.00
N LEU A 13 -4.51 -4.33 -5.07
CA LEU A 13 -3.65 -3.14 -5.12
C LEU A 13 -2.67 -3.25 -6.29
N GLN A 14 -2.17 -4.46 -6.57
CA GLN A 14 -1.31 -4.70 -7.73
C GLN A 14 -2.03 -4.41 -9.05
N ALA A 15 -3.32 -4.72 -9.20
CA ALA A 15 -4.09 -4.39 -10.40
C ALA A 15 -4.17 -2.87 -10.65
N VAL A 16 -4.41 -2.07 -9.61
CA VAL A 16 -4.44 -0.60 -9.71
C VAL A 16 -3.07 -0.05 -10.11
N THR A 17 -2.00 -0.56 -9.50
CA THR A 17 -0.63 -0.13 -9.83
C THR A 17 -0.25 -0.55 -11.25
N ILE A 18 -0.55 -1.78 -11.68
CA ILE A 18 -0.32 -2.26 -13.05
C ILE A 18 -1.08 -1.40 -14.08
N LEU A 19 -2.35 -1.08 -13.82
CA LEU A 19 -3.14 -0.23 -14.70
C LEU A 19 -2.52 1.17 -14.83
N THR A 20 -2.11 1.76 -13.71
CA THR A 20 -1.41 3.05 -13.67
C THR A 20 -0.08 2.98 -14.43
N SER A 21 0.63 1.87 -14.30
CA SER A 21 1.93 1.62 -14.96
C SER A 21 1.82 1.57 -16.47
N GLY A 22 0.80 0.87 -16.98
CA GLY A 22 0.50 0.83 -18.40
C GLY A 22 0.23 2.24 -18.95
N ALA A 23 -0.61 3.02 -18.27
CA ALA A 23 -0.91 4.39 -18.67
C ALA A 23 0.35 5.28 -18.65
N VAL A 24 1.18 5.18 -17.60
CA VAL A 24 2.44 5.93 -17.48
C VAL A 24 3.38 5.60 -18.64
N ARG A 25 3.52 4.32 -18.97
CA ARG A 25 4.37 3.86 -20.08
C ARG A 25 3.91 4.44 -21.41
N GLU A 26 2.62 4.33 -21.73
CA GLU A 26 2.06 4.85 -22.99
C GLU A 26 2.19 6.38 -23.07
N ALA A 27 1.87 7.10 -21.99
CA ALA A 27 2.00 8.55 -21.94
C ALA A 27 3.46 9.01 -22.12
N SER A 28 4.42 8.29 -21.53
CA SER A 28 5.84 8.62 -21.63
C SER A 28 6.35 8.54 -23.08
N VAL A 29 5.92 7.53 -23.84
CA VAL A 29 6.24 7.40 -25.28
C VAL A 29 5.75 8.60 -26.08
N LEU A 30 4.61 9.17 -25.68
CA LEU A 30 3.98 10.33 -26.33
C LEU A 30 4.51 11.68 -25.81
N GLY A 31 5.53 11.70 -24.93
CA GLY A 31 6.09 12.93 -24.37
C GLY A 31 5.21 13.59 -23.30
N TYR A 32 4.38 12.80 -22.63
CA TYR A 32 3.57 13.19 -21.48
C TYR A 32 4.05 12.49 -20.21
N TYR A 33 3.69 13.05 -19.07
CA TYR A 33 3.77 12.38 -17.79
C TYR A 33 2.41 12.35 -17.12
N ILE A 34 2.20 11.33 -16.28
CA ILE A 34 0.95 11.11 -15.58
C ILE A 34 1.13 11.30 -14.08
N THR A 35 0.11 11.84 -13.44
CA THR A 35 0.00 11.90 -11.98
C THR A 35 -1.33 11.25 -11.55
N PRO A 36 -1.31 10.18 -10.75
CA PRO A 36 -2.53 9.64 -10.16
C PRO A 36 -3.19 10.68 -9.25
N LEU A 37 -4.49 10.87 -9.44
CA LEU A 37 -5.30 11.74 -8.58
C LEU A 37 -6.10 10.92 -7.57
N PHE A 38 -6.59 9.77 -8.01
CA PHE A 38 -7.47 8.89 -7.23
C PHE A 38 -7.50 7.49 -7.85
N SER A 39 -7.64 6.47 -7.01
CA SER A 39 -7.95 5.10 -7.42
C SER A 39 -9.09 4.53 -6.61
N TYR A 40 -9.90 3.63 -7.18
CA TYR A 40 -11.00 2.98 -6.49
C TYR A 40 -11.18 1.53 -6.93
N TYR A 41 -11.47 0.68 -5.97
CA TYR A 41 -11.82 -0.72 -6.16
C TYR A 41 -13.23 -0.97 -5.60
N SER A 42 -14.11 -1.55 -6.43
CA SER A 42 -15.45 -2.00 -5.99
C SER A 42 -15.47 -3.51 -5.83
N TYR A 43 -15.96 -4.00 -4.69
CA TYR A 43 -16.06 -5.44 -4.42
C TYR A 43 -17.23 -6.10 -5.19
N HIS A 44 -18.33 -5.38 -5.40
CA HIS A 44 -19.57 -5.93 -6.00
C HIS A 44 -19.51 -6.11 -7.52
N GLY A 45 -18.43 -5.66 -8.14
CA GLY A 45 -18.02 -6.03 -9.49
C GLY A 45 -16.56 -5.61 -9.61
N PRO A 46 -15.60 -6.52 -9.92
CA PRO A 46 -14.15 -6.29 -9.79
C PRO A 46 -13.65 -5.26 -10.80
N VAL A 47 -14.04 -4.01 -10.58
CA VAL A 47 -13.78 -2.86 -11.43
C VAL A 47 -12.75 -2.01 -10.70
N PHE A 48 -11.61 -1.86 -11.35
CA PHE A 48 -10.56 -0.96 -10.94
C PHE A 48 -10.72 0.35 -11.70
N ARG A 49 -10.84 1.47 -10.97
CA ARG A 49 -10.91 2.81 -11.55
C ARG A 49 -9.68 3.58 -11.12
N VAL A 50 -9.05 4.26 -12.06
CA VAL A 50 -7.98 5.22 -11.80
C VAL A 50 -8.31 6.52 -12.50
N MET A 51 -8.15 7.63 -11.79
CA MET A 51 -8.23 8.96 -12.35
C MET A 51 -6.82 9.53 -12.43
N LEU A 52 -6.41 9.87 -13.64
CA LEU A 52 -5.05 10.24 -13.98
C LEU A 52 -5.04 11.65 -14.56
N ARG A 53 -4.13 12.50 -14.08
CA ARG A 53 -3.83 13.78 -14.73
C ARG A 53 -2.72 13.57 -15.74
N VAL A 54 -2.98 13.90 -17.01
CA VAL A 54 -1.98 13.88 -18.07
C VAL A 54 -1.41 15.28 -18.23
N ASN A 55 -0.09 15.41 -18.13
CA ASN A 55 0.62 16.68 -18.27
C ASN A 55 1.65 16.56 -19.40
N ARG A 56 1.86 17.63 -20.17
CA ARG A 56 2.89 17.68 -21.22
C ARG A 56 4.28 17.75 -20.61
N GLY A 57 5.24 17.09 -21.25
CA GLY A 57 6.64 17.11 -20.86
C GLY A 57 7.13 15.77 -20.34
N LYS A 58 8.40 15.74 -19.95
CA LYS A 58 9.05 14.56 -19.39
C LYS A 58 9.15 14.71 -17.88
N LEU A 59 8.84 13.65 -17.15
CA LEU A 59 9.09 13.60 -15.72
C LEU A 59 10.61 13.52 -15.51
N LEU A 60 11.18 14.42 -14.72
CA LEU A 60 12.64 14.58 -14.58
C LEU A 60 13.30 13.34 -13.95
N GLU A 61 12.57 12.60 -13.10
CA GLU A 61 13.05 11.36 -12.50
C GLU A 61 11.91 10.36 -12.38
N ASN A 62 12.05 9.17 -12.95
CA ASN A 62 11.02 8.13 -12.92
C ASN A 62 10.98 7.38 -11.57
N ARG A 63 11.01 8.13 -10.45
CA ARG A 63 11.13 7.59 -9.07
C ARG A 63 9.98 6.65 -8.68
N HIS A 64 8.82 6.82 -9.31
CA HIS A 64 7.61 6.07 -9.00
C HIS A 64 7.32 4.93 -10.00
N TYR A 65 8.28 4.57 -10.85
CA TYR A 65 8.17 3.45 -11.79
C TYR A 65 9.31 2.47 -11.55
N GLY A 66 9.03 1.43 -10.77
CA GLY A 66 10.04 0.53 -10.23
C GLY A 66 9.49 -0.86 -9.94
N PHE A 67 10.17 -1.56 -9.05
CA PHE A 67 9.87 -2.94 -8.70
C PHE A 67 9.53 -3.01 -7.21
N ILE A 68 8.57 -3.86 -6.87
CA ILE A 68 8.29 -4.22 -5.48
C ILE A 68 8.76 -5.65 -5.29
N THR A 69 9.49 -5.89 -4.21
CA THR A 69 9.85 -7.23 -3.79
C THR A 69 9.06 -7.60 -2.55
N TYR A 70 8.74 -8.89 -2.42
CA TYR A 70 8.12 -9.47 -1.24
C TYR A 70 8.88 -10.74 -0.88
N CYS A 71 9.30 -10.86 0.38
CA CYS A 71 9.91 -12.07 0.88
C CYS A 71 8.88 -12.99 1.53
N ASN A 72 8.67 -14.17 0.95
CA ASN A 72 7.77 -15.19 1.51
C ASN A 72 8.20 -15.69 2.89
N ASN A 73 9.49 -15.59 3.23
CA ASN A 73 10.01 -16.08 4.51
C ASN A 73 9.73 -15.10 5.66
N CYS A 74 10.16 -13.85 5.54
CA CYS A 74 10.00 -12.86 6.61
C CYS A 74 8.81 -11.92 6.43
N GLY A 75 8.15 -11.90 5.27
CA GLY A 75 7.06 -10.98 4.93
C GLY A 75 7.50 -9.54 4.67
N ASN A 76 8.81 -9.28 4.54
CA ASN A 76 9.30 -7.94 4.25
C ASN A 76 9.04 -7.55 2.79
N SER A 77 8.60 -6.31 2.59
CA SER A 77 8.37 -5.71 1.27
C SER A 77 9.28 -4.50 1.08
N GLN A 78 9.86 -4.36 -0.11
CA GLN A 78 10.76 -3.26 -0.45
C GLN A 78 10.57 -2.82 -1.89
N GLU A 79 10.71 -1.52 -2.12
CA GLU A 79 10.68 -0.89 -3.44
C GLU A 79 12.10 -0.71 -3.96
N PHE A 80 12.28 -0.93 -5.26
CA PHE A 80 13.56 -0.80 -5.95
C PHE A 80 13.37 -0.05 -7.27
N SER A 81 14.29 0.85 -7.57
CA SER A 81 14.40 1.46 -8.89
C SER A 81 15.06 0.51 -9.90
N TRP A 82 15.05 0.91 -11.18
CA TRP A 82 15.77 0.20 -12.24
C TRP A 82 17.28 0.08 -11.96
N ALA A 83 17.88 1.10 -11.34
CA ALA A 83 19.31 1.09 -11.02
C ALA A 83 19.66 0.10 -9.90
N GLU A 84 18.71 -0.21 -9.03
CA GLU A 84 18.93 -1.06 -7.85
C GLU A 84 18.53 -2.52 -8.09
N LEU A 85 17.97 -2.85 -9.27
CA LEU A 85 17.46 -4.19 -9.59
C LEU A 85 18.52 -5.30 -9.41
N GLY A 86 19.78 -5.01 -9.73
CA GLY A 86 20.90 -5.95 -9.55
C GLY A 86 21.34 -6.16 -8.10
N GLN A 87 20.84 -5.35 -7.16
CA GLN A 87 21.23 -5.36 -5.73
C GLN A 87 20.13 -5.96 -4.84
N ILE A 88 19.06 -6.46 -5.44
CA ILE A 88 17.91 -7.00 -4.74
C ILE A 88 18.32 -8.19 -3.85
N SER A 89 18.08 -8.06 -2.55
CA SER A 89 18.32 -9.11 -1.56
C SER A 89 17.45 -8.91 -0.32
N CYS A 90 17.13 -9.99 0.39
CA CYS A 90 16.55 -9.91 1.74
C CYS A 90 17.66 -10.07 2.79
N SER A 91 17.60 -9.34 3.90
CA SER A 91 18.48 -9.60 5.05
C SER A 91 18.30 -11.01 5.64
N CYS A 92 17.13 -11.61 5.43
CA CYS A 92 16.78 -12.96 5.83
C CYS A 92 17.34 -14.08 4.92
N SER A 93 18.05 -13.73 3.84
CA SER A 93 18.51 -14.71 2.83
C SER A 93 19.57 -15.68 3.37
N GLY A 94 20.34 -15.28 4.38
CA GLY A 94 21.44 -16.07 4.93
C GLY A 94 21.01 -17.38 5.60
N SER A 95 19.75 -17.52 6.01
CA SER A 95 19.24 -18.71 6.70
C SER A 95 18.42 -19.66 5.82
N HIS A 96 17.88 -19.21 4.68
CA HIS A 96 16.92 -20.02 3.89
C HIS A 96 17.08 -19.92 2.36
N GLY A 97 18.16 -19.31 1.85
CA GLY A 97 18.44 -19.23 0.40
C GLY A 97 17.57 -18.21 -0.36
N SER A 98 18.08 -17.78 -1.52
CA SER A 98 17.52 -16.72 -2.37
C SER A 98 16.18 -17.00 -3.05
N ARG A 99 15.62 -18.22 -2.91
CA ARG A 99 14.37 -18.65 -3.59
C ARG A 99 13.07 -18.13 -2.94
N SER A 100 13.18 -17.40 -1.83
CA SER A 100 12.03 -16.90 -1.06
C SER A 100 11.56 -15.51 -1.50
N LEU A 101 12.30 -14.81 -2.36
CA LEU A 101 11.98 -13.45 -2.79
C LEU A 101 11.18 -13.46 -4.10
N VAL A 102 10.04 -12.79 -4.09
CA VAL A 102 9.20 -12.53 -5.27
C VAL A 102 9.43 -11.10 -5.71
N ILE A 103 9.64 -10.87 -7.01
CA ILE A 103 9.81 -9.54 -7.60
C ILE A 103 8.62 -9.27 -8.51
N SER A 104 8.00 -8.10 -8.36
CA SER A 104 6.87 -7.61 -9.15
C SER A 104 7.21 -6.27 -9.78
N GLY A 105 7.11 -6.16 -11.10
CA GLY A 105 7.33 -4.91 -11.81
C GLY A 105 7.78 -5.10 -13.27
N PRO A 106 8.05 -3.99 -13.97
CA PRO A 106 7.97 -2.62 -13.47
C PRO A 106 6.52 -2.18 -13.23
N LEU A 107 6.28 -1.48 -12.14
CA LEU A 107 4.97 -0.98 -11.73
C LEU A 107 5.06 0.40 -11.06
N TRP A 108 3.90 1.03 -10.86
CA TRP A 108 3.77 2.30 -10.16
C TRP A 108 3.94 2.10 -8.66
N THR A 109 5.00 2.67 -8.09
CA THR A 109 5.34 2.59 -6.67
C THR A 109 5.00 3.88 -5.90
N GLY A 110 4.58 4.93 -6.61
CA GLY A 110 4.22 6.20 -5.99
C GLY A 110 2.82 6.22 -5.36
N PRO A 111 2.41 7.38 -4.81
CA PRO A 111 1.07 7.58 -4.28
C PRO A 111 -0.02 7.30 -5.33
N LEU A 112 -1.13 6.69 -4.89
CA LEU A 112 -2.31 6.44 -5.72
C LEU A 112 -3.36 7.55 -5.62
N HIS A 113 -3.22 8.40 -4.60
CA HIS A 113 -4.13 9.49 -4.30
C HIS A 113 -3.36 10.79 -4.18
N SER A 114 -3.93 11.88 -4.68
CA SER A 114 -3.44 13.22 -4.43
C SER A 114 -4.22 13.84 -3.28
N ALA A 115 -3.58 14.08 -2.13
CA ALA A 115 -4.21 14.69 -0.95
C ALA A 115 -5.01 15.95 -1.32
N ALA A 116 -4.37 16.87 -2.05
CA ALA A 116 -4.99 18.11 -2.51
C ALA A 116 -6.21 17.90 -3.42
N TYR A 117 -6.24 16.81 -4.18
CA TYR A 117 -7.39 16.49 -5.04
C TYR A 117 -8.52 15.84 -4.22
N ILE A 118 -8.19 14.91 -3.32
CA ILE A 118 -9.17 14.28 -2.43
C ILE A 118 -9.82 15.32 -1.52
N SER A 119 -9.05 16.26 -0.94
CA SER A 119 -9.62 17.35 -0.14
C SER A 119 -10.61 18.20 -0.94
N LYS A 120 -10.33 18.48 -2.22
CA LYS A 120 -11.29 19.17 -3.09
C LYS A 120 -12.55 18.35 -3.34
N MET A 121 -12.42 17.04 -3.51
CA MET A 121 -13.58 16.14 -3.66
C MET A 121 -14.45 16.11 -2.41
N ILE A 122 -13.84 16.13 -1.22
CA ILE A 122 -14.57 16.22 0.07
C ILE A 122 -15.36 17.53 0.13
N ASN A 123 -14.71 18.67 -0.11
CA ASN A 123 -15.38 19.98 -0.08
C ASN A 123 -16.56 20.05 -1.07
N LEU A 124 -16.37 19.57 -2.31
CA LEU A 124 -17.45 19.52 -3.30
C LEU A 124 -18.60 18.60 -2.88
N ALA A 125 -18.29 17.47 -2.23
CA ALA A 125 -19.31 16.56 -1.72
C ALA A 125 -20.10 17.18 -0.57
N GLU A 126 -19.47 18.01 0.28
CA GLU A 126 -20.17 18.80 1.31
C GLU A 126 -21.07 19.86 0.68
N GLU A 127 -20.55 20.63 -0.29
CA GLU A 127 -21.31 21.66 -1.02
C GLU A 127 -22.55 21.10 -1.73
N TRP A 128 -22.44 19.89 -2.28
CA TRP A 128 -23.56 19.19 -2.92
C TRP A 128 -24.49 18.46 -1.94
N GLY A 129 -24.19 18.51 -0.64
CA GLY A 129 -24.96 17.82 0.39
C GLY A 129 -24.94 16.30 0.26
N TRP A 130 -23.88 15.72 -0.30
CA TRP A 130 -23.68 14.26 -0.35
C TRP A 130 -23.10 13.71 0.94
N ILE A 131 -22.35 14.54 1.67
CA ILE A 131 -21.75 14.27 2.99
C ILE A 131 -22.04 15.43 3.95
N GLY A 132 -21.79 15.26 5.25
CA GLY A 132 -21.98 16.35 6.23
C GLY A 132 -23.43 16.59 6.71
N ASN A 133 -24.41 15.79 6.28
CA ASN A 133 -25.83 15.91 6.68
C ASN A 133 -26.14 15.27 8.05
N GLY A 134 -25.18 15.20 8.96
CA GLY A 134 -25.32 14.62 10.30
C GLY A 134 -24.61 13.27 10.45
N ALA A 135 -25.24 12.17 10.03
CA ALA A 135 -24.65 10.84 10.14
C ALA A 135 -23.55 10.64 9.07
N GLU A 136 -22.37 10.17 9.50
CA GLU A 136 -21.25 9.93 8.60
C GLU A 136 -21.60 8.86 7.54
N THR A 137 -21.63 9.29 6.27
CA THR A 137 -21.99 8.42 5.15
C THR A 137 -20.82 7.50 4.77
N ASP A 138 -21.11 6.40 4.06
CA ASP A 138 -20.07 5.51 3.56
C ASP A 138 -19.13 6.21 2.56
N LEU A 139 -19.65 7.20 1.82
CA LEU A 139 -18.84 8.05 0.94
C LEU A 139 -17.86 8.91 1.75
N GLU A 140 -18.32 9.52 2.84
CA GLU A 140 -17.49 10.35 3.71
C GLU A 140 -16.34 9.54 4.32
N LYS A 141 -16.65 8.34 4.83
CA LYS A 141 -15.65 7.38 5.36
C LYS A 141 -14.64 7.00 4.29
N LEU A 142 -15.10 6.70 3.08
CA LEU A 142 -14.23 6.32 1.97
C LEU A 142 -13.27 7.45 1.58
N LEU A 143 -13.78 8.68 1.45
CA LEU A 143 -12.95 9.84 1.08
C LEU A 143 -11.93 10.19 2.17
N LYS A 144 -12.34 10.17 3.44
CA LYS A 144 -11.41 10.35 4.58
C LYS A 144 -10.33 9.27 4.59
N GLN A 145 -10.72 8.02 4.36
CA GLN A 145 -9.76 6.93 4.28
C GLN A 145 -8.77 7.08 3.12
N MET A 146 -9.24 7.51 1.94
CA MET A 146 -8.37 7.78 0.79
C MET A 146 -7.46 9.00 1.02
N LEU A 147 -7.92 9.98 1.81
CA LEU A 147 -7.10 11.10 2.24
C LEU A 147 -5.97 10.62 3.16
N ASP A 148 -6.27 9.75 4.14
CA ASP A 148 -5.24 9.16 5.01
C ASP A 148 -4.23 8.34 4.19
N GLU A 149 -4.69 7.60 3.17
CA GLU A 149 -3.84 6.84 2.25
C GLU A 149 -2.98 7.69 1.31
N SER A 150 -3.19 9.01 1.29
CA SER A 150 -2.41 9.93 0.46
C SER A 150 -1.15 10.45 1.17
N ASP A 151 -0.88 10.04 2.42
CA ASP A 151 0.34 10.40 3.14
C ASP A 151 1.58 9.93 2.35
N PRO A 152 2.49 10.84 1.94
CA PRO A 152 3.65 10.52 1.11
C PRO A 152 4.68 9.64 1.81
N ARG A 153 4.60 9.47 3.14
CA ARG A 153 5.47 8.55 3.88
C ARG A 153 5.04 7.10 3.70
N LEU A 154 3.79 6.84 3.34
CA LEU A 154 3.30 5.48 3.15
C LEU A 154 3.98 4.84 1.94
N LYS A 155 4.50 3.63 2.14
CA LYS A 155 5.06 2.81 1.07
C LYS A 155 3.96 2.16 0.24
N SER A 156 4.32 1.77 -0.97
CA SER A 156 3.47 0.94 -1.81
C SER A 156 3.24 -0.42 -1.16
N GLY A 157 2.01 -0.89 -1.24
CA GLY A 157 1.58 -2.11 -0.57
C GLY A 157 0.64 -1.85 0.61
N TYR A 158 0.30 -2.94 1.28
CA TYR A 158 -0.34 -2.95 2.58
C TYR A 158 0.05 -4.25 3.29
N ILE A 159 -0.08 -4.27 4.60
CA ILE A 159 0.16 -5.43 5.45
C ILE A 159 -1.18 -5.89 6.03
N LYS A 160 -1.53 -7.17 5.82
CA LYS A 160 -2.74 -7.75 6.44
C LYS A 160 -2.45 -8.07 7.90
N MET A 161 -3.39 -7.78 8.79
CA MET A 161 -3.20 -8.09 10.21
C MET A 161 -3.12 -9.59 10.48
N ASP A 162 -3.86 -10.40 9.71
CA ASP A 162 -3.81 -11.86 9.80
C ASP A 162 -2.40 -12.40 9.48
N GLU A 163 -1.70 -11.73 8.55
CA GLU A 163 -0.32 -12.06 8.18
C GLU A 163 0.65 -11.78 9.33
N VAL A 164 0.49 -10.61 9.97
CA VAL A 164 1.28 -10.21 11.15
C VAL A 164 1.03 -11.17 12.29
N ALA A 165 -0.23 -11.48 12.59
CA ALA A 165 -0.64 -12.38 13.67
C ALA A 165 -0.10 -13.80 13.46
N SER A 166 -0.22 -14.33 12.24
CA SER A 166 0.32 -15.64 11.86
C SER A 166 1.84 -15.71 12.07
N ARG A 167 2.59 -14.70 11.62
CA ARG A 167 4.04 -14.62 11.80
C ARG A 167 4.45 -14.45 13.25
N ALA A 168 3.69 -13.66 14.00
CA ALA A 168 3.91 -13.43 15.41
C ALA A 168 3.48 -14.62 16.31
N LYS A 169 2.72 -15.58 15.76
CA LYS A 169 2.12 -16.72 16.47
C LYS A 169 1.21 -16.29 17.62
N ILE A 170 0.40 -15.26 17.38
CA ILE A 170 -0.53 -14.68 18.36
C ILE A 170 -1.90 -14.43 17.71
N ASN A 171 -2.88 -14.08 18.53
CA ASN A 171 -4.16 -13.57 18.03
C ASN A 171 -3.97 -12.18 17.41
N SER A 172 -4.71 -11.90 16.34
CA SER A 172 -4.64 -10.61 15.66
C SER A 172 -5.09 -9.48 16.60
N PRO A 173 -4.24 -8.49 16.90
CA PRO A 173 -4.66 -7.33 17.67
C PRO A 173 -5.67 -6.50 16.87
N PRO A 174 -6.54 -5.70 17.53
CA PRO A 174 -7.43 -4.80 16.83
C PRO A 174 -6.66 -3.79 15.97
N LEU A 175 -7.11 -3.59 14.72
CA LEU A 175 -6.45 -2.72 13.73
C LEU A 175 -6.15 -1.31 14.29
N ARG A 176 -7.12 -0.72 15.02
CA ARG A 176 -6.97 0.61 15.63
C ARG A 176 -5.87 0.66 16.68
N THR A 177 -5.77 -0.39 17.51
CA THR A 177 -4.74 -0.49 18.56
C THR A 177 -3.36 -0.62 17.94
N MET A 178 -3.23 -1.46 16.91
CA MET A 178 -2.01 -1.63 16.14
C MET A 178 -1.53 -0.32 15.50
N MET A 179 -2.44 0.38 14.79
CA MET A 179 -2.13 1.67 14.16
C MET A 179 -1.69 2.71 15.19
N SER A 180 -2.39 2.81 16.34
CA SER A 180 -2.02 3.74 17.40
C SER A 180 -0.63 3.44 17.99
N ALA A 181 -0.27 2.16 18.16
CA ALA A 181 1.04 1.78 18.63
C ALA A 181 2.15 2.13 17.62
N MET A 182 1.94 1.83 16.34
CA MET A 182 2.87 2.22 15.26
C MET A 182 3.07 3.74 15.18
N GLN A 183 1.97 4.52 15.28
CA GLN A 183 2.03 5.99 15.26
C GLN A 183 2.80 6.55 16.45
N LYS A 184 2.67 5.95 17.66
CA LYS A 184 3.45 6.34 18.85
C LYS A 184 4.95 6.14 18.65
N GLU A 185 5.35 5.14 17.86
CA GLU A 185 6.75 4.92 17.48
C GLU A 185 7.21 5.75 16.27
N GLY A 186 6.34 6.61 15.72
CA GLY A 186 6.68 7.57 14.65
C GLY A 186 6.42 7.07 13.22
N TYR A 187 5.87 5.86 13.04
CA TYR A 187 5.54 5.34 11.72
C TYR A 187 4.26 5.96 11.15
N ALA A 188 4.22 6.13 9.83
CA ALA A 188 3.01 6.49 9.13
C ALA A 188 2.08 5.28 9.04
N THR A 189 0.79 5.47 9.30
CA THR A 189 -0.20 4.40 9.16
C THR A 189 -1.52 4.90 8.62
N SER A 190 -2.12 4.16 7.71
CA SER A 190 -3.52 4.33 7.30
C SER A 190 -4.20 2.98 7.16
N ARG A 191 -5.54 2.97 7.13
CA ARG A 191 -6.31 1.81 6.67
C ARG A 191 -6.18 1.67 5.15
N SER A 192 -6.46 0.48 4.62
CA SER A 192 -6.52 0.23 3.17
C SER A 192 -7.98 0.15 2.68
N HIS A 193 -8.34 0.94 1.68
CA HIS A 193 -9.68 0.99 1.09
C HIS A 193 -9.90 -0.20 0.16
N ILE A 194 -8.81 -0.85 -0.23
CA ILE A 194 -8.79 -2.01 -1.12
C ILE A 194 -8.92 -3.32 -0.33
N ALA A 195 -8.38 -3.38 0.88
CA ALA A 195 -8.35 -4.59 1.70
C ALA A 195 -8.83 -4.30 3.13
N SER A 196 -9.86 -5.04 3.55
CA SER A 196 -10.29 -5.05 4.95
C SER A 196 -9.20 -5.63 5.85
N ASN A 197 -9.16 -5.19 7.11
CA ASN A 197 -8.19 -5.63 8.10
C ASN A 197 -6.70 -5.51 7.67
N ALA A 198 -6.39 -4.47 6.89
CA ALA A 198 -5.04 -4.19 6.40
C ALA A 198 -4.58 -2.75 6.72
N ILE A 199 -3.29 -2.60 6.97
CA ILE A 199 -2.62 -1.34 7.29
C ILE A 199 -1.66 -0.99 6.15
N LYS A 200 -1.71 0.23 5.64
CA LYS A 200 -0.59 0.81 4.87
C LYS A 200 0.35 1.49 5.84
N THR A 201 1.65 1.24 5.70
CA THR A 201 2.66 1.81 6.61
C THR A 201 4.05 1.76 5.99
N ASP A 202 4.94 2.63 6.46
CA ASP A 202 6.39 2.56 6.22
C ASP A 202 7.13 1.62 7.18
N CYS A 203 6.42 1.12 8.21
CA CYS A 203 6.91 0.22 9.23
C CYS A 203 7.31 -1.16 8.65
N PRO A 204 8.55 -1.64 8.90
CA PRO A 204 8.98 -2.95 8.42
C PRO A 204 8.26 -4.09 9.16
N MET A 205 8.07 -5.23 8.47
CA MET A 205 7.33 -6.38 9.01
C MET A 205 7.88 -6.88 10.36
N SER A 206 9.19 -6.83 10.58
CA SER A 206 9.80 -7.22 11.86
C SER A 206 9.34 -6.35 13.03
N VAL A 207 9.18 -5.03 12.79
CA VAL A 207 8.69 -4.09 13.80
C VAL A 207 7.18 -4.27 14.00
N CYS A 208 6.42 -4.52 12.93
CA CYS A 208 5.01 -4.90 13.04
C CYS A 208 4.84 -6.12 13.96
N ILE A 209 5.62 -7.18 13.75
CA ILE A 209 5.58 -8.38 14.61
C ILE A 209 5.91 -8.04 16.06
N ARG A 210 6.95 -7.24 16.31
CA ARG A 210 7.33 -6.82 17.67
C ARG A 210 6.19 -6.08 18.37
N ILE A 211 5.67 -5.03 17.75
CA ILE A 211 4.56 -4.23 18.30
C ILE A 211 3.35 -5.13 18.58
N SER A 212 3.03 -6.06 17.66
CA SER A 212 1.91 -6.98 17.83
C SER A 212 2.07 -7.88 19.06
N LYS A 213 3.29 -8.36 19.34
CA LYS A 213 3.59 -9.19 20.52
C LYS A 213 3.50 -8.38 21.82
N GLU A 214 4.05 -7.18 21.83
CA GLU A 214 3.98 -6.25 22.98
C GLU A 214 2.52 -5.93 23.35
N LEU A 215 1.66 -5.69 22.37
CA LEU A 215 0.23 -5.44 22.59
C LEU A 215 -0.54 -6.62 23.21
N GLN A 216 -0.04 -7.85 23.03
CA GLN A 216 -0.63 -9.07 23.58
C GLN A 216 0.04 -9.51 24.89
N GLY A 217 1.03 -8.75 25.40
CA GLY A 217 1.80 -9.11 26.60
C GLY A 217 2.68 -10.35 26.41
N VAL A 218 3.05 -10.66 25.16
CA VAL A 218 3.98 -11.77 24.85
C VAL A 218 5.38 -11.17 24.74
N ASP A 219 6.20 -11.35 25.78
CA ASP A 219 7.58 -10.83 25.78
C ASP A 219 8.39 -11.38 24.60
N SER A 220 9.18 -10.49 23.98
CA SER A 220 9.98 -10.70 22.77
C SER A 220 11.25 -11.56 22.99
N PHE A 221 11.28 -12.40 24.03
CA PHE A 221 12.37 -13.33 24.33
C PHE A 221 11.97 -14.78 24.06
N SER A 222 11.85 -15.13 22.78
CA SER A 222 12.02 -16.51 22.34
C SER A 222 12.63 -16.49 20.95
N VAL A 223 13.96 -16.49 20.94
CA VAL A 223 14.83 -16.79 19.78
C VAL A 223 14.63 -18.24 19.38
#